data_AF-A0A3M1TG51-F1
#
_entry.id   AF-A0A3M1TG51-F1
#
_cell.length_a   1.000
_cell.length_b   1.000
_cell.length_c   1.000
_cell.angle_alpha   90.00
_cell.angle_beta   90.00
_cell.angle_gamma   90.00
#
_symmetry.space_group_name_H-M   'P 1'
#
loop_
_entity.id
_entity.type
_entity.pdbx_description
1 polymer ?
#
loop_
_entity_poly.entity_id
_entity_poly.type
_entity_poly.pdbx_seq_one_letter_code
_entity_poly.pdbx_strand_id
1 'polypeptide(L)'
;MDARYEGEAVLADLLRAAGCDLSVEEVRFEFEAALEEDEETRPGDIIPLLFEREPRFRSTDEARRLYQNLFGLWNEVRAARRGGALPILETPAPPPAPPPEGAVEGREVPAAYVTYVAQVLLSDPRAQRRAEDRLENRQPELVAWFRDALADAEPQAEEFGLGLCVVAHEAFRHAFGPRLGVASSGHATGEVGGAAEPQPALAAYMEDALDEAMEVEEEPLCEADRALLSRLLRRVRLALTEAVR
;
A
#
# COMPACT_ATOMS: atom_id res chain seq x y z
N MET A 1 -0.23 11.78 4.05
CA MET A 1 1.00 12.50 4.44
C MET A 1 1.59 11.66 5.55
N ASP A 2 2.71 10.98 5.31
CA ASP A 2 3.23 10.00 6.28
C ASP A 2 3.65 10.74 7.56
N ALA A 3 2.83 10.60 8.60
CA ALA A 3 3.10 11.14 9.92
C ALA A 3 4.15 10.26 10.59
N ARG A 4 5.30 10.83 10.92
CA ARG A 4 6.44 10.10 11.48
C ARG A 4 6.94 10.84 12.71
N TYR A 5 6.90 10.17 13.85
CA TYR A 5 7.56 10.62 15.07
C TYR A 5 9.03 10.18 15.03
N GLU A 6 9.94 11.16 15.02
CA GLU A 6 11.40 10.96 14.97
C GLU A 6 12.01 10.85 16.37
N GLY A 7 11.20 10.95 17.42
CA GLY A 7 11.61 10.87 18.81
C GLY A 7 11.62 12.22 19.54
N GLU A 8 11.70 12.14 20.86
CA GLU A 8 11.48 13.25 21.78
C GLU A 8 12.48 14.41 21.58
N ALA A 9 13.77 14.08 21.42
CA ALA A 9 14.81 15.08 21.24
C ALA A 9 14.59 15.91 19.95
N VAL A 10 14.15 15.25 18.87
CA VAL A 10 13.90 15.92 17.59
C VAL A 10 12.65 16.79 17.67
N LEU A 11 11.57 16.29 18.26
CA LEU A 11 10.35 17.07 18.44
C LEU A 11 10.56 18.28 19.37
N ALA A 12 11.31 18.13 20.46
CA ALA A 12 11.62 19.22 21.38
C ALA A 12 12.35 20.38 20.68
N ASP A 13 13.32 20.06 19.81
CA ASP A 13 14.04 21.08 19.05
C ASP A 13 13.16 21.76 18.00
N LEU A 14 12.26 21.01 17.34
CA LEU A 14 11.31 21.54 16.37
C LEU A 14 10.24 22.44 17.03
N LEU A 15 9.72 22.05 18.20
CA LEU A 15 8.76 22.84 18.99
C LEU A 15 9.38 24.18 19.41
N ARG A 16 10.60 24.14 19.96
CA ARG A 16 11.34 25.34 20.34
C ARG A 16 11.63 26.25 19.14
N ALA A 17 12.02 25.66 18.01
CA ALA A 17 12.26 26.41 16.77
C ALA A 17 10.99 27.08 16.24
N ALA A 18 9.84 26.43 16.39
CA ALA A 18 8.52 26.95 16.00
C ALA A 18 7.93 27.96 17.00
N GLY A 19 8.53 28.10 18.18
CA GLY A 19 8.09 29.03 19.23
C GLY A 19 6.99 28.46 20.14
N CYS A 20 6.91 27.14 20.28
CA CYS A 20 6.12 26.50 21.31
C CYS A 20 6.90 26.45 22.63
N ASP A 21 6.27 26.85 23.72
CA ASP A 21 6.86 26.84 25.06
C ASP A 21 6.65 25.50 25.80
N LEU A 22 5.81 24.61 25.24
CA LEU A 22 5.54 23.29 25.80
C LEU A 22 6.68 22.31 25.54
N SER A 23 6.99 21.50 26.55
CA SER A 23 7.80 20.30 26.41
C SER A 23 7.05 19.19 25.69
N VAL A 24 7.77 18.17 25.21
CA VAL A 24 7.16 17.02 24.54
C VAL A 24 6.24 16.23 25.48
N GLU A 25 6.59 16.17 26.77
CA GLU A 25 5.77 15.53 27.80
C GLU A 25 4.46 16.31 28.05
N GLU A 26 4.52 17.64 28.08
CA GLU A 26 3.33 18.49 28.18
C GLU A 26 2.45 18.38 26.92
N VAL A 27 3.02 18.33 25.72
CA VAL A 27 2.26 18.08 24.48
C VAL A 27 1.58 16.71 24.52
N ARG A 28 2.27 15.68 25.03
CA ARG A 28 1.67 14.35 25.22
C ARG A 28 0.49 14.41 26.20
N PHE A 29 0.65 15.13 27.30
CA PHE A 29 -0.42 15.33 28.28
C PHE A 29 -1.65 16.01 27.68
N GLU A 30 -1.46 17.08 26.89
CA GLU A 30 -2.56 17.76 26.20
C GLU A 30 -3.29 16.83 25.20
N PHE A 31 -2.54 15.96 24.50
CA PHE A 31 -3.15 14.96 23.62
C PHE A 31 -3.93 13.89 24.38
N GLU A 32 -3.40 13.43 25.52
CA GLU A 32 -4.07 12.47 26.38
C GLU A 32 -5.37 13.06 26.92
N ALA A 33 -5.35 14.31 27.39
CA ALA A 33 -6.50 15.04 27.90
C ALA A 33 -7.56 15.28 26.82
N ALA A 34 -7.16 15.69 25.61
CA ALA A 34 -8.10 15.89 24.50
C ALA A 34 -8.84 14.60 24.10
N LEU A 35 -8.14 13.46 24.09
CA LEU A 35 -8.75 12.15 23.85
C LEU A 35 -9.58 11.63 25.04
N GLU A 36 -9.36 12.20 26.23
CA GLU A 36 -10.13 11.91 27.43
C GLU A 36 -11.47 12.65 27.43
N GLU A 37 -11.49 13.87 26.91
CA GLU A 37 -12.70 14.66 26.70
C GLU A 37 -13.55 14.14 25.54
N ASP A 38 -12.92 13.77 24.41
CA ASP A 38 -13.59 13.21 23.24
C ASP A 38 -12.64 12.32 22.41
N GLU A 39 -12.95 11.01 22.33
CA GLU A 39 -12.17 10.02 21.57
C GLU A 39 -12.20 10.21 20.04
N GLU A 40 -13.16 10.99 19.53
CA GLU A 40 -13.31 11.35 18.12
C GLU A 40 -12.53 12.63 17.75
N THR A 41 -11.92 13.30 18.73
CA THR A 41 -11.09 14.50 18.51
C THR A 41 -10.07 14.24 17.41
N ARG A 42 -9.95 15.19 16.48
CA ARG A 42 -8.97 15.08 15.39
C ARG A 42 -7.71 15.86 15.77
N PRO A 43 -6.52 15.37 15.38
CA PRO A 43 -5.27 16.06 15.68
C PRO A 43 -5.23 17.49 15.08
N GLY A 44 -5.95 17.73 13.98
CA GLY A 44 -6.06 19.07 13.38
C GLY A 44 -6.76 20.11 14.25
N ASP A 45 -7.56 19.68 15.23
CA ASP A 45 -8.31 20.59 16.11
C ASP A 45 -7.49 20.98 17.35
N ILE A 46 -6.62 20.08 17.83
CA ILE A 46 -5.79 20.28 19.03
C ILE A 46 -4.41 20.86 18.72
N ILE A 47 -3.78 20.47 17.60
CA ILE A 47 -2.40 20.89 17.27
C ILE A 47 -2.25 22.42 17.20
N PRO A 48 -3.20 23.19 16.63
CA PRO A 48 -3.11 24.65 16.65
C PRO A 48 -3.15 25.25 18.06
N LEU A 49 -3.83 24.59 19.01
CA LEU A 49 -4.00 25.06 20.39
C LEU A 49 -2.72 24.90 21.23
N LEU A 50 -1.78 24.06 20.79
CA LEU A 50 -0.46 23.92 21.41
C LEU A 50 0.41 25.17 21.28
N PHE A 51 0.05 26.10 20.41
CA PHE A 51 0.83 27.31 20.13
C PHE A 51 0.03 28.55 20.55
N GLU A 52 0.56 29.32 21.51
CA GLU A 52 -0.05 30.60 21.91
C GLU A 52 -0.06 31.64 20.78
N ARG A 53 0.86 31.49 19.82
CA ARG A 53 1.04 32.36 18.67
C ARG A 53 1.27 31.52 17.42
N GLU A 54 0.97 32.10 16.27
CA GLU A 54 1.21 31.42 14.99
C GLU A 54 2.68 30.96 14.88
N PRO A 55 2.93 29.65 14.68
CA PRO A 55 4.27 29.09 14.68
C PRO A 55 5.09 29.63 13.52
N ARG A 56 6.37 29.91 13.77
CA ARG A 56 7.28 30.50 12.78
C ARG A 56 8.28 29.46 12.31
N PHE A 57 8.39 29.29 11.00
CA PHE A 57 9.27 28.30 10.39
C PHE A 57 10.35 28.97 9.54
N ARG A 58 11.57 28.41 9.55
CA ARG A 58 12.66 28.89 8.70
C ARG A 58 12.55 28.34 7.27
N SER A 59 11.85 27.22 7.10
CA SER A 59 11.57 26.61 5.81
C SER A 59 10.26 25.80 5.83
N THR A 60 9.72 25.53 4.65
CA THR A 60 8.55 24.64 4.48
C THR A 60 8.84 23.21 4.91
N ASP A 61 10.09 22.74 4.78
CA ASP A 61 10.49 21.42 5.24
C ASP A 61 10.48 21.30 6.77
N GLU A 62 10.88 22.35 7.49
CA GLU A 62 10.83 22.39 8.95
C GLU A 62 9.39 22.36 9.46
N ALA A 63 8.49 23.12 8.82
CA ALA A 63 7.05 23.08 9.10
C ALA A 63 6.49 21.67 8.88
N ARG A 64 6.76 21.09 7.70
CA ARG A 64 6.33 19.72 7.36
C ARG A 64 6.81 18.72 8.41
N ARG A 65 8.07 18.82 8.81
CA ARG A 65 8.71 17.90 9.75
C ARG A 65 8.14 18.04 11.16
N LEU A 66 7.88 19.26 11.64
CA LEU A 66 7.20 19.48 12.92
C LEU A 66 5.81 18.84 12.92
N TYR A 67 4.99 19.15 11.91
CA TYR A 67 3.63 18.61 11.84
C TYR A 67 3.64 17.08 11.71
N GLN A 68 4.55 16.50 10.92
CA GLN A 68 4.73 15.05 10.84
C GLN A 68 5.02 14.42 12.21
N ASN A 69 5.86 15.05 13.02
CA ASN A 69 6.19 14.58 14.36
C ASN A 69 5.00 14.71 15.32
N LEU A 70 4.25 15.82 15.26
CA LEU A 70 3.06 16.03 16.09
C LEU A 70 1.93 15.06 15.75
N PHE A 71 1.64 14.84 14.46
CA PHE A 71 0.67 13.83 14.03
C PHE A 71 1.14 12.41 14.41
N GLY A 72 2.44 12.15 14.33
CA GLY A 72 3.03 10.88 14.78
C GLY A 72 2.82 10.64 16.28
N LEU A 73 3.14 11.64 17.11
CA LEU A 73 2.95 11.58 18.56
C LEU A 73 1.47 11.40 18.94
N TRP A 74 0.55 12.11 18.27
CA TRP A 74 -0.90 11.94 18.47
C TRP A 74 -1.35 10.50 18.25
N ASN A 75 -0.88 9.88 17.16
CA ASN A 75 -1.20 8.49 16.86
C ASN A 75 -0.66 7.53 17.93
N GLU A 76 0.53 7.79 18.47
CA GLU A 76 1.07 6.98 19.56
C GLU A 76 0.21 7.04 20.82
N VAL A 77 -0.19 8.25 21.23
CA VAL A 77 -1.03 8.48 22.41
C VAL A 77 -2.38 7.79 22.25
N ARG A 78 -3.02 7.96 21.08
CA ARG A 78 -4.32 7.35 20.79
C ARG A 78 -4.27 5.84 20.82
N ALA A 79 -3.20 5.24 20.29
CA ALA A 79 -3.03 3.80 20.30
C ALA A 79 -2.79 3.25 21.72
N ALA A 80 -1.96 3.93 22.51
CA ALA A 80 -1.69 3.55 23.89
C ALA A 80 -2.95 3.52 24.77
N ARG A 81 -3.89 4.48 24.58
CA ARG A 81 -5.18 4.50 25.31
C ARG A 81 -6.10 3.31 24.98
N ARG A 82 -6.07 2.80 23.74
CA ARG A 82 -6.93 1.69 23.32
C ARG A 82 -6.51 0.33 23.90
N GLY A 83 -5.56 0.30 24.83
CA GLY A 83 -5.02 -0.94 25.41
C GLY A 83 -4.20 -1.76 24.41
N GLY A 84 -3.95 -1.21 23.22
CA GLY A 84 -3.02 -1.77 22.26
C GLY A 84 -1.63 -1.28 22.58
N ALA A 85 -0.70 -2.20 22.84
CA ALA A 85 0.64 -1.94 22.33
C ALA A 85 0.46 -1.59 20.85
N LEU A 86 0.96 -0.44 20.42
CA LEU A 86 1.14 -0.22 18.98
C LEU A 86 1.75 -1.51 18.44
N PRO A 87 1.23 -2.10 17.35
CA PRO A 87 2.14 -2.88 16.53
C PRO A 87 3.31 -1.93 16.31
N ILE A 88 4.50 -2.33 16.74
CA ILE A 88 5.71 -1.75 16.19
C ILE A 88 5.51 -2.01 14.70
N LEU A 89 5.04 -1.01 13.96
CA LEU A 89 5.20 -1.01 12.53
C LEU A 89 6.70 -0.92 12.41
N GLU A 90 7.32 -2.11 12.31
CA GLU A 90 8.66 -2.25 11.79
C GLU A 90 8.69 -1.27 10.63
N THR A 91 9.54 -0.23 10.74
CA THR A 91 9.81 0.68 9.63
C THR A 91 9.85 -0.23 8.41
N PRO A 92 8.94 -0.10 7.41
CA PRO A 92 9.00 -0.97 6.26
C PRO A 92 10.44 -0.88 5.80
N ALA A 93 11.16 -2.02 5.89
CA ALA A 93 12.58 -2.01 5.62
C ALA A 93 12.75 -1.24 4.31
N PRO A 94 13.68 -0.26 4.23
CA PRO A 94 13.84 0.52 3.01
C PRO A 94 13.83 -0.47 1.85
N PRO A 95 12.94 -0.25 0.84
CA PRO A 95 12.59 -1.30 -0.09
C PRO A 95 13.89 -1.90 -0.63
N PRO A 96 13.98 -3.24 -0.68
CA PRO A 96 15.19 -3.92 -1.11
C PRO A 96 15.65 -3.28 -2.42
N ALA A 97 16.97 -3.15 -2.59
CA ALA A 97 17.54 -2.56 -3.80
C ALA A 97 16.83 -3.17 -5.03
N PRO A 98 16.39 -2.34 -5.99
CA PRO A 98 15.53 -2.81 -7.07
C PRO A 98 16.20 -3.97 -7.77
N PRO A 99 15.52 -5.11 -7.92
CA PRO A 99 16.10 -6.24 -8.63
C PRO A 99 16.38 -5.83 -10.09
N PRO A 100 17.42 -6.37 -10.73
CA PRO A 100 17.86 -5.94 -12.05
C PRO A 100 16.77 -6.16 -13.09
N GLU A 101 16.26 -5.09 -13.69
CA GLU A 101 15.12 -5.16 -14.61
C GLU A 101 15.45 -6.01 -15.85
N GLY A 102 14.53 -6.91 -16.21
CA GLY A 102 14.65 -7.76 -17.40
C GLY A 102 15.74 -8.84 -17.33
N ALA A 103 16.32 -9.08 -16.16
CA ALA A 103 17.43 -10.02 -15.99
C ALA A 103 16.99 -11.47 -15.72
N VAL A 104 15.69 -11.72 -15.54
CA VAL A 104 15.18 -13.05 -15.22
C VAL A 104 15.15 -13.93 -16.46
N GLU A 105 15.85 -15.07 -16.41
CA GLU A 105 15.77 -16.13 -17.42
C GLU A 105 14.46 -16.94 -17.27
N GLY A 106 13.96 -17.50 -18.37
CA GLY A 106 12.70 -18.24 -18.36
C GLY A 106 11.46 -17.33 -18.34
N ARG A 107 10.39 -17.79 -17.69
CA ARG A 107 9.08 -17.13 -17.64
C ARG A 107 8.48 -17.03 -16.23
N GLU A 108 9.21 -17.44 -15.20
CA GLU A 108 8.73 -17.40 -13.81
C GLU A 108 9.21 -16.13 -13.11
N VAL A 109 8.30 -15.41 -12.45
CA VAL A 109 8.58 -14.20 -11.67
C VAL A 109 9.12 -14.61 -10.30
N PRO A 110 10.37 -14.25 -9.95
CA PRO A 110 10.93 -14.54 -8.64
C PRO A 110 10.26 -13.72 -7.54
N ALA A 111 10.14 -14.27 -6.33
CA ALA A 111 9.49 -13.63 -5.19
C ALA A 111 10.04 -12.22 -4.87
N ALA A 112 11.35 -12.00 -5.04
CA ALA A 112 11.97 -10.70 -4.81
C ALA A 112 11.35 -9.57 -5.65
N TYR A 113 10.90 -9.86 -6.87
CA TYR A 113 10.22 -8.88 -7.73
C TYR A 113 8.81 -8.59 -7.24
N VAL A 114 8.08 -9.61 -6.77
CA VAL A 114 6.73 -9.46 -6.22
C VAL A 114 6.78 -8.58 -4.97
N THR A 115 7.65 -8.92 -4.02
CA THR A 115 7.83 -8.16 -2.77
C THR A 115 8.25 -6.72 -3.05
N TYR A 116 9.24 -6.51 -3.93
CA TYR A 116 9.69 -5.17 -4.29
C TYR A 116 8.54 -4.32 -4.88
N VAL A 117 7.80 -4.87 -5.84
CA VAL A 117 6.67 -4.17 -6.47
C VAL A 117 5.57 -3.85 -5.48
N ALA A 118 5.14 -4.83 -4.67
CA ALA A 118 4.11 -4.64 -3.65
C ALA A 118 4.49 -3.49 -2.69
N GLN A 119 5.73 -3.48 -2.20
CA GLN A 119 6.22 -2.41 -1.31
C GLN A 119 6.28 -1.04 -2.00
N VAL A 120 6.71 -0.97 -3.25
CA VAL A 120 6.77 0.30 -4.00
C VAL A 120 5.36 0.85 -4.25
N LEU A 121 4.41 0.00 -4.64
CA LEU A 121 3.05 0.43 -4.92
C LEU A 121 2.35 0.91 -3.63
N LEU A 122 2.57 0.21 -2.51
CA LEU A 122 2.03 0.59 -1.20
C LEU A 122 2.63 1.92 -0.68
N SER A 123 3.90 2.20 -0.97
CA SER A 123 4.61 3.38 -0.43
C SER A 123 4.56 4.64 -1.30
N ASP A 124 4.25 4.54 -2.59
CA ASP A 124 4.14 5.70 -3.50
C ASP A 124 2.82 5.70 -4.29
N PRO A 125 1.81 6.50 -3.86
CA PRO A 125 0.53 6.62 -4.57
C PRO A 125 0.65 7.15 -6.01
N ARG A 126 1.77 7.79 -6.37
CA ARG A 126 2.05 8.18 -7.76
C ARG A 126 2.65 7.01 -8.55
N ALA A 127 3.42 6.13 -7.91
CA ALA A 127 3.87 4.89 -8.54
C ALA A 127 2.67 3.98 -8.83
N GLN A 128 1.74 3.86 -7.89
CA GLN A 128 0.49 3.14 -8.06
C GLN A 128 -0.32 3.64 -9.26
N ARG A 129 -0.68 4.92 -9.30
CA ARG A 129 -1.42 5.50 -10.44
C ARG A 129 -0.72 5.30 -11.78
N ARG A 130 0.60 5.47 -11.82
CA ARG A 130 1.37 5.24 -13.05
C ARG A 130 1.38 3.75 -13.45
N ALA A 131 1.27 2.83 -12.50
CA ALA A 131 1.21 1.40 -12.76
C ALA A 131 -0.19 0.99 -13.27
N GLU A 132 -1.25 1.56 -12.70
CA GLU A 132 -2.63 1.45 -13.21
C GLU A 132 -2.71 1.94 -14.66
N ASP A 133 -2.28 3.18 -14.93
CA ASP A 133 -2.24 3.75 -16.28
C ASP A 133 -1.46 2.84 -17.25
N ARG A 134 -0.34 2.28 -16.81
CA ARG A 134 0.46 1.37 -17.64
C ARG A 134 -0.27 0.07 -17.92
N LEU A 135 -0.91 -0.53 -16.91
CA LEU A 135 -1.69 -1.76 -17.09
C LEU A 135 -2.80 -1.52 -18.10
N GLU A 136 -3.58 -0.45 -17.96
CA GLU A 136 -4.68 -0.12 -18.89
C GLU A 136 -4.18 0.11 -20.31
N ASN A 137 -3.05 0.82 -20.48
CA ASN A 137 -2.51 1.13 -21.80
C ASN A 137 -1.81 -0.06 -22.46
N ARG A 138 -1.18 -0.95 -21.69
CA ARG A 138 -0.36 -2.06 -22.22
C ARG A 138 -1.12 -3.37 -22.32
N GLN A 139 -2.13 -3.58 -21.47
CA GLN A 139 -2.93 -4.79 -21.41
C GLN A 139 -4.45 -4.49 -21.49
N PRO A 140 -4.90 -3.66 -22.45
CA PRO A 140 -6.30 -3.20 -22.48
C PRO A 140 -7.30 -4.35 -22.61
N GLU A 141 -6.98 -5.39 -23.40
CA GLU A 141 -7.85 -6.57 -23.55
C GLU A 141 -7.95 -7.40 -22.28
N LEU A 142 -6.85 -7.57 -21.55
CA LEU A 142 -6.83 -8.32 -20.29
C LEU A 142 -7.65 -7.60 -19.21
N VAL A 143 -7.50 -6.27 -19.13
CA VAL A 143 -8.27 -5.42 -18.20
C VAL A 143 -9.75 -5.46 -18.53
N ALA A 144 -10.13 -5.29 -19.81
CA ALA A 144 -11.51 -5.37 -20.24
C ALA A 144 -12.14 -6.74 -19.91
N TRP A 145 -11.42 -7.83 -20.21
CA TRP A 145 -11.87 -9.18 -19.86
C TRP A 145 -12.06 -9.37 -18.35
N PHE A 146 -11.14 -8.85 -17.53
CA PHE A 146 -11.21 -8.99 -16.07
C PHE A 146 -12.42 -8.22 -15.50
N ARG A 147 -12.66 -6.99 -15.98
CA ARG A 147 -13.83 -6.18 -15.60
C ARG A 147 -15.13 -6.85 -16.02
N ASP A 148 -15.22 -7.33 -17.25
CA ASP A 148 -16.40 -8.06 -17.74
C ASP A 148 -16.69 -9.31 -16.90
N ALA A 149 -15.65 -9.99 -16.42
CA ALA A 149 -15.79 -11.17 -15.56
C ALA A 149 -16.21 -10.84 -14.11
N LEU A 150 -16.13 -9.57 -13.71
CA LEU A 150 -16.53 -9.04 -12.40
C LEU A 150 -17.79 -8.17 -12.49
N ALA A 151 -18.48 -8.12 -13.62
CA ALA A 151 -19.63 -7.22 -13.83
C ALA A 151 -20.77 -7.40 -12.80
N ASP A 152 -20.90 -8.60 -12.22
CA ASP A 152 -21.90 -8.94 -11.20
C ASP A 152 -21.31 -8.99 -9.76
N ALA A 153 -20.01 -8.70 -9.60
CA ALA A 153 -19.33 -8.69 -8.31
C ALA A 153 -19.55 -7.35 -7.58
N GLU A 154 -19.26 -7.32 -6.29
CA GLU A 154 -19.32 -6.06 -5.54
C GLU A 154 -18.22 -5.08 -5.98
N PRO A 155 -18.44 -3.75 -5.92
CA PRO A 155 -17.45 -2.76 -6.35
C PRO A 155 -16.08 -2.91 -5.67
N GLN A 156 -16.04 -3.26 -4.38
CA GLN A 156 -14.79 -3.50 -3.67
C GLN A 156 -13.99 -4.70 -4.22
N ALA A 157 -14.68 -5.72 -4.74
CA ALA A 157 -14.02 -6.87 -5.36
C ALA A 157 -13.37 -6.49 -6.70
N GLU A 158 -14.01 -5.60 -7.48
CA GLU A 158 -13.41 -5.06 -8.70
C GLU A 158 -12.16 -4.23 -8.40
N GLU A 159 -12.24 -3.28 -7.48
CA GLU A 159 -11.11 -2.42 -7.11
C GLU A 159 -9.93 -3.25 -6.58
N PHE A 160 -10.20 -4.16 -5.65
CA PHE A 160 -9.19 -5.03 -5.06
C PHE A 160 -8.55 -5.96 -6.11
N GLY A 161 -9.38 -6.61 -6.93
CA GLY A 161 -8.92 -7.50 -7.99
C GLY A 161 -8.05 -6.80 -9.03
N LEU A 162 -8.41 -5.57 -9.42
CA LEU A 162 -7.61 -4.74 -10.33
C LEU A 162 -6.29 -4.33 -9.69
N GLY A 163 -6.27 -4.00 -8.39
CA GLY A 163 -5.04 -3.75 -7.65
C GLY A 163 -4.06 -4.93 -7.72
N LEU A 164 -4.55 -6.16 -7.56
CA LEU A 164 -3.72 -7.37 -7.70
C LEU A 164 -3.26 -7.60 -9.16
N CYS A 165 -4.06 -7.22 -10.16
CA CYS A 165 -3.63 -7.23 -11.57
C CYS A 165 -2.48 -6.25 -11.82
N VAL A 166 -2.49 -5.08 -11.18
CA VAL A 166 -1.41 -4.09 -11.26
C VAL A 166 -0.12 -4.66 -10.68
N VAL A 167 -0.18 -5.27 -9.48
CA VAL A 167 0.98 -5.94 -8.86
C VAL A 167 1.56 -7.00 -9.79
N ALA A 168 0.70 -7.86 -10.36
CA ALA A 168 1.14 -8.90 -11.29
C ALA A 168 1.85 -8.32 -12.51
N HIS A 169 1.22 -7.36 -13.19
CA HIS A 169 1.78 -6.76 -14.40
C HIS A 169 3.11 -6.05 -14.13
N GLU A 170 3.24 -5.32 -13.03
CA GLU A 170 4.49 -4.66 -12.68
C GLU A 170 5.58 -5.67 -12.28
N ALA A 171 5.25 -6.75 -11.58
CA ALA A 171 6.21 -7.80 -11.27
C ALA A 171 6.75 -8.48 -12.54
N PHE A 172 5.87 -8.78 -13.50
CA PHE A 172 6.26 -9.27 -14.82
C PHE A 172 7.11 -8.26 -15.60
N ARG A 173 6.71 -6.98 -15.59
CA ARG A 173 7.44 -5.91 -16.29
C ARG A 173 8.85 -5.77 -15.72
N HIS A 174 9.00 -5.76 -14.40
CA HIS A 174 10.32 -5.69 -13.79
C HIS A 174 11.14 -6.96 -14.05
N ALA A 175 10.55 -8.15 -13.97
CA ALA A 175 11.27 -9.41 -14.19
C ALA A 175 11.76 -9.58 -15.63
N PHE A 176 10.93 -9.24 -16.62
CA PHE A 176 11.16 -9.59 -18.03
C PHE A 176 11.40 -8.39 -18.96
N GLY A 177 11.10 -7.17 -18.49
CA GLY A 177 11.29 -5.93 -19.23
C GLY A 177 10.72 -6.00 -20.66
N PRO A 178 11.53 -5.81 -21.71
CA PRO A 178 11.07 -5.81 -23.10
C PRO A 178 10.57 -7.18 -23.60
N ARG A 179 10.82 -8.27 -22.87
CA ARG A 179 10.33 -9.61 -23.23
C ARG A 179 8.85 -9.81 -22.89
N LEU A 180 8.28 -8.95 -22.02
CA LEU A 180 6.85 -8.97 -21.74
C LEU A 180 6.07 -8.39 -22.94
N GLY A 181 5.29 -9.25 -23.58
CA GLY A 181 4.37 -8.88 -24.64
C GLY A 181 3.01 -8.38 -24.12
N VAL A 182 2.05 -8.27 -25.04
CA VAL A 182 0.64 -8.02 -24.72
C VAL A 182 -0.05 -9.36 -24.52
N ALA A 183 -0.67 -9.55 -23.36
CA ALA A 183 -1.52 -10.69 -23.06
C ALA A 183 -2.88 -10.51 -23.76
N SER A 184 -3.24 -11.43 -24.64
CA SER A 184 -4.57 -11.42 -25.27
C SER A 184 -5.62 -12.11 -24.41
N SER A 185 -6.89 -11.75 -24.61
CA SER A 185 -8.06 -12.40 -23.99
C SER A 185 -8.13 -13.91 -24.25
N GLY A 186 -7.56 -14.39 -25.36
CA GLY A 186 -7.45 -15.83 -25.67
C GLY A 186 -6.58 -16.61 -24.69
N HIS A 187 -5.55 -15.98 -24.11
CA HIS A 187 -4.71 -16.62 -23.09
C HIS A 187 -5.42 -16.71 -21.72
N ALA A 188 -6.32 -15.77 -21.42
CA ALA A 188 -7.09 -15.77 -20.17
C ALA A 188 -8.31 -16.72 -20.20
N THR A 189 -8.80 -17.05 -21.40
CA THR A 189 -10.00 -17.87 -21.62
C THR A 189 -9.72 -19.33 -22.00
N GLY A 190 -8.45 -19.67 -22.30
CA GLY A 190 -8.02 -21.02 -22.62
C GLY A 190 -8.22 -22.02 -21.47
N GLU A 191 -8.29 -23.31 -21.81
CA GLU A 191 -8.29 -24.38 -20.81
C GLU A 191 -6.98 -24.36 -20.01
N VAL A 192 -7.09 -24.35 -18.68
CA VAL A 192 -5.95 -24.44 -17.78
C VAL A 192 -5.42 -25.88 -17.80
N GLY A 193 -4.61 -26.19 -18.81
CA GLY A 193 -3.97 -27.49 -18.96
C GLY A 193 -2.76 -27.63 -18.05
N GLY A 194 -2.96 -28.04 -16.80
CA GLY A 194 -1.85 -28.38 -15.90
C GLY A 194 -2.21 -28.30 -14.42
N ALA A 195 -1.68 -29.25 -13.63
CA ALA A 195 -1.80 -29.24 -12.17
C ALA A 195 -0.81 -28.28 -11.49
N ALA A 196 0.20 -27.78 -12.21
CA ALA A 196 1.18 -26.86 -11.68
C ALA A 196 0.59 -25.45 -11.53
N GLU A 197 0.84 -24.82 -10.37
CA GLU A 197 0.39 -23.46 -10.10
C GLU A 197 1.21 -22.46 -10.92
N PRO A 198 0.58 -21.64 -11.77
CA PRO A 198 1.29 -20.62 -12.54
C PRO A 198 1.81 -19.52 -11.62
N GLN A 199 3.10 -19.19 -11.75
CA GLN A 199 3.76 -18.11 -11.02
C GLN A 199 3.64 -18.28 -9.49
N PRO A 200 4.28 -19.29 -8.89
CA PRO A 200 4.04 -19.69 -7.50
C PRO A 200 4.24 -18.55 -6.49
N ALA A 201 5.21 -17.65 -6.72
CA ALA A 201 5.43 -16.50 -5.85
C ALA A 201 4.30 -15.45 -5.92
N LEU A 202 3.78 -15.17 -7.12
CA LEU A 202 2.61 -14.30 -7.29
C LEU A 202 1.34 -14.97 -6.77
N ALA A 203 1.22 -16.29 -6.94
CA ALA A 203 0.10 -17.05 -6.42
C ALA A 203 0.02 -16.97 -4.90
N ALA A 204 1.13 -17.22 -4.20
CA ALA A 204 1.20 -17.10 -2.75
C ALA A 204 0.82 -15.68 -2.27
N TYR A 205 1.45 -14.65 -2.85
CA TYR A 205 1.14 -13.25 -2.50
C TYR A 205 -0.34 -12.89 -2.69
N MET A 206 -0.96 -13.32 -3.79
CA MET A 206 -2.37 -13.00 -4.07
C MET A 206 -3.33 -13.76 -3.17
N GLU A 207 -3.04 -15.01 -2.82
CA GLU A 207 -3.88 -15.76 -1.88
C GLU A 207 -3.78 -15.17 -0.47
N ASP A 208 -2.58 -14.82 -0.01
CA ASP A 208 -2.39 -14.12 1.27
C ASP A 208 -3.17 -12.80 1.29
N ALA A 209 -3.07 -11.99 0.22
CA ALA A 209 -3.79 -10.73 0.12
C ALA A 209 -5.32 -10.93 0.08
N LEU A 210 -5.81 -11.95 -0.62
CA LEU A 210 -7.25 -12.28 -0.65
C LEU A 210 -7.76 -12.70 0.73
N ASP A 211 -6.97 -13.49 1.47
CA ASP A 211 -7.34 -13.94 2.81
C ASP A 211 -7.32 -12.75 3.81
N GLU A 212 -6.34 -11.85 3.72
CA GLU A 212 -6.31 -10.60 4.50
C GLU A 212 -7.53 -9.72 4.22
N ALA A 213 -7.93 -9.60 2.95
CA ALA A 213 -9.09 -8.80 2.54
C ALA A 213 -10.44 -9.35 3.03
N MET A 214 -10.50 -10.61 3.47
CA MET A 214 -11.68 -11.16 4.15
C MET A 214 -11.73 -10.84 5.65
N GLU A 215 -10.60 -10.46 6.26
CA GLU A 215 -10.47 -10.36 7.73
C GLU A 215 -10.25 -8.93 8.24
N VAL A 216 -9.49 -8.10 7.52
CA VAL A 216 -8.86 -6.88 8.08
C VAL A 216 -9.38 -5.57 7.47
N GLU A 217 -10.17 -5.63 6.40
CA GLU A 217 -10.64 -4.45 5.67
C GLU A 217 -11.86 -3.76 6.31
N GLU A 218 -12.02 -2.45 6.05
CA GLU A 218 -13.22 -1.70 6.48
C GLU A 218 -14.50 -2.31 5.87
N GLU A 219 -14.39 -2.84 4.66
CA GLU A 219 -15.43 -3.58 3.94
C GLU A 219 -14.86 -4.93 3.46
N PRO A 220 -14.96 -6.00 4.28
CA PRO A 220 -14.38 -7.29 3.94
C PRO A 220 -14.98 -7.92 2.68
N LEU A 221 -14.14 -8.61 1.91
CA LEU A 221 -14.60 -9.42 0.78
C LEU A 221 -15.48 -10.59 1.24
N CYS A 222 -16.53 -10.88 0.49
CA CYS A 222 -17.33 -12.08 0.72
C CYS A 222 -16.65 -13.34 0.12
N GLU A 223 -17.02 -14.51 0.61
CA GLU A 223 -16.45 -15.79 0.17
C GLU A 223 -16.67 -16.04 -1.35
N ALA A 224 -17.80 -15.57 -1.89
CA ALA A 224 -18.10 -15.70 -3.31
C ALA A 224 -17.14 -14.85 -4.18
N ASP A 225 -16.87 -13.61 -3.78
CA ASP A 225 -15.94 -12.72 -4.46
C ASP A 225 -14.50 -13.22 -4.34
N ARG A 226 -14.09 -13.70 -3.16
CA ARG A 226 -12.78 -14.31 -2.95
C ARG A 226 -12.55 -15.52 -3.87
N ALA A 227 -13.55 -16.40 -3.97
CA ALA A 227 -13.49 -17.56 -4.86
C ALA A 227 -13.44 -17.16 -6.35
N LEU A 228 -14.20 -16.13 -6.73
CA LEU A 228 -14.20 -15.57 -8.08
C LEU A 228 -12.83 -14.97 -8.42
N LEU A 229 -12.30 -14.10 -7.56
CA LEU A 229 -11.02 -13.42 -7.73
C LEU A 229 -9.86 -14.41 -7.81
N SER A 230 -9.78 -15.42 -6.94
CA SER A 230 -8.74 -16.46 -7.00
C SER A 230 -8.69 -17.15 -8.38
N ARG A 231 -9.87 -17.49 -8.93
CA ARG A 231 -9.98 -18.08 -10.27
C ARG A 231 -9.55 -17.11 -11.39
N LEU A 232 -9.96 -15.84 -11.31
CA LEU A 232 -9.63 -14.84 -12.32
C LEU A 232 -8.14 -14.47 -12.28
N LEU A 233 -7.57 -14.27 -11.10
CA LEU A 233 -6.17 -13.95 -10.90
C LEU A 233 -5.26 -15.09 -11.36
N ARG A 234 -5.65 -16.36 -11.17
CA ARG A 234 -4.95 -17.49 -11.77
C ARG A 234 -4.87 -17.39 -13.30
N ARG A 235 -5.96 -16.96 -13.96
CA ARG A 235 -6.00 -16.75 -15.42
C ARG A 235 -5.15 -15.54 -15.84
N VAL A 236 -5.15 -14.47 -15.07
CA VAL A 236 -4.24 -13.32 -15.27
C VAL A 236 -2.78 -13.77 -15.23
N ARG A 237 -2.38 -14.55 -14.22
CA ARG A 237 -1.01 -15.09 -14.09
C ARG A 237 -0.62 -15.94 -15.31
N LEU A 238 -1.53 -16.80 -15.80
CA LEU A 238 -1.30 -17.59 -17.01
C LEU A 238 -1.14 -16.71 -18.25
N ALA A 239 -2.04 -15.75 -18.44
CA ALA A 239 -2.03 -14.87 -19.61
C ALA A 239 -0.74 -14.04 -19.69
N LEU A 240 -0.28 -13.51 -18.55
CA LEU A 240 0.99 -12.80 -18.47
C LEU A 240 2.19 -13.73 -18.70
N THR A 241 2.14 -14.98 -18.22
CA THR A 241 3.18 -15.98 -18.45
C THR A 241 3.36 -16.30 -19.94
N GLU A 242 2.26 -16.52 -20.66
CA GLU A 242 2.29 -16.79 -22.09
C GLU A 242 2.72 -15.58 -22.93
N ALA A 243 2.52 -14.36 -22.41
CA ALA A 243 2.98 -13.15 -23.06
C ALA A 243 4.51 -12.94 -22.98
N VAL A 244 5.24 -13.70 -22.15
CA VAL A 244 6.71 -13.61 -22.05
C VAL A 244 7.40 -14.35 -23.20
N ARG A 245 8.17 -13.61 -23.99
CA ARG A 245 8.91 -14.10 -25.17
C ARG A 245 10.28 -14.66 -24.84
#